data_AF-A0A3R9NXU6-F1
#
_entry.id   AF-A0A3R9NXU6-F1
#
_cell.length_a   1.000
_cell.length_b   1.000
_cell.length_c   1.000
_cell.angle_alpha   90.00
_cell.angle_beta   90.00
_cell.angle_gamma   90.00
#
_symmetry.space_group_name_H-M   'P 1'
#
loop_
_entity.id
_entity.type
_entity.pdbx_description
1 polymer ?
#
loop_
_entity_poly.entity_id
_entity_poly.type
_entity_poly.pdbx_seq_one_letter_code
_entity_poly.pdbx_strand_id
1 'polypeptide(L)'
;MKKGRFSEAQIVREHGLSEATFYAWKSKYAGASVAELTRLRHLEEENRKLKQIFADLSLDNQAIKEILRKKQPALRRDTRQRGA
;
A
#
# COMPACT_ATOMS: atom_id res chain seq x y z
N MET A 1 -1.78 25.61 -32.22
CA MET A 1 -2.23 26.06 -30.89
C MET A 1 -1.05 26.68 -30.15
N LYS A 2 -1.08 27.98 -29.84
CA LYS A 2 -0.01 28.60 -29.05
C LYS A 2 -0.08 27.99 -27.64
N LYS A 3 0.93 27.21 -27.23
CA LYS A 3 1.12 26.85 -25.82
C LYS A 3 1.49 28.13 -25.06
N GLY A 4 0.48 28.94 -24.75
CA GLY A 4 0.62 30.09 -23.88
C GLY A 4 0.98 29.60 -22.48
N ARG A 5 2.02 30.17 -21.89
CA ARG A 5 2.37 29.92 -20.49
C ARG A 5 1.23 30.49 -19.64
N PHE A 6 0.38 29.63 -19.09
CA PHE A 6 -0.65 30.04 -18.13
C PHE A 6 0.04 30.66 -16.91
N SER A 7 -0.52 31.76 -16.39
CA SER A 7 -0.07 32.30 -15.10
C SER A 7 -0.51 31.39 -13.97
N GLU A 8 0.23 31.38 -12.86
CA GLU A 8 -0.11 30.59 -11.67
C GLU A 8 -1.51 30.95 -11.15
N ALA A 9 -1.86 32.23 -11.15
CA ALA A 9 -3.18 32.73 -10.79
C ALA A 9 -4.30 32.25 -11.74
N GLN A 10 -4.00 31.99 -13.01
CA GLN A 10 -4.97 31.38 -13.93
C GLN A 10 -5.19 29.91 -13.61
N ILE A 11 -4.12 29.16 -13.36
CA ILE A 11 -4.17 27.72 -13.02
C ILE A 11 -5.00 27.53 -11.73
N VAL A 12 -4.73 28.37 -10.72
CA VAL A 12 -5.47 28.34 -9.45
C VAL A 12 -6.97 28.58 -9.68
N ARG A 13 -7.35 29.61 -10.46
CA ARG A 13 -8.75 29.93 -10.77
C ARG A 13 -9.44 28.88 -11.63
N GLU A 14 -8.78 28.42 -12.69
CA GLU A 14 -9.32 27.46 -13.65
C GLU A 14 -9.60 26.11 -12.99
N HIS A 15 -8.75 25.68 -12.05
CA HIS A 15 -8.91 24.42 -11.34
C HIS A 15 -9.57 24.55 -9.97
N GLY A 16 -10.05 25.75 -9.59
CA GLY A 16 -10.73 25.97 -8.30
C GLY A 16 -9.85 25.65 -7.08
N LEU A 17 -8.53 25.82 -7.21
CA LEU A 17 -7.59 25.57 -6.12
C LEU A 17 -7.49 26.80 -5.21
N SER A 18 -7.06 26.61 -3.97
CA SER A 18 -6.53 27.72 -3.18
C SER A 18 -5.06 27.96 -3.56
N GLU A 19 -4.58 29.20 -3.48
CA GLU A 19 -3.16 29.51 -3.71
C GLU A 19 -2.25 28.73 -2.75
N ALA A 20 -2.68 28.58 -1.48
CA ALA A 20 -1.96 27.80 -0.49
C ALA A 20 -1.78 26.32 -0.93
N THR A 21 -2.83 25.70 -1.44
CA THR A 21 -2.78 24.32 -1.97
C THR A 21 -1.83 24.23 -3.17
N PHE A 22 -1.93 25.17 -4.10
CA PHE A 22 -1.09 25.20 -5.30
C PHE A 22 0.38 25.31 -4.93
N TYR A 23 0.76 26.24 -4.06
CA TYR A 23 2.16 26.41 -3.65
C TYR A 23 2.67 25.25 -2.80
N ALA A 24 1.84 24.64 -1.95
CA ALA A 24 2.22 23.43 -1.22
C ALA A 24 2.56 22.27 -2.18
N TRP A 25 1.73 22.04 -3.20
CA TRP A 25 1.99 21.01 -4.22
C TRP A 25 3.19 21.38 -5.09
N LYS A 26 3.29 22.63 -5.52
CA LYS A 26 4.43 23.12 -6.29
C LYS A 26 5.73 22.92 -5.53
N SER A 27 5.78 23.23 -4.23
CA SER A 27 6.97 22.98 -3.40
C SER A 27 7.28 21.50 -3.26
N LYS A 28 6.26 20.66 -3.04
CA LYS A 28 6.41 19.21 -2.83
C LYS A 28 6.86 18.46 -4.09
N TYR A 29 6.38 18.88 -5.27
CA TYR A 29 6.57 18.18 -6.53
C TYR A 29 7.47 18.95 -7.51
N ALA A 30 8.00 20.12 -7.12
CA ALA A 30 8.98 20.85 -7.92
C ALA A 30 10.19 19.96 -8.21
N GLY A 31 10.64 19.97 -9.47
CA GLY A 31 11.80 19.19 -9.91
C GLY A 31 11.49 17.73 -10.28
N ALA A 32 10.30 17.21 -9.96
CA ALA A 32 9.87 15.89 -10.41
C ALA A 32 9.28 15.96 -11.82
N SER A 33 9.67 15.03 -12.68
CA SER A 33 9.03 14.82 -13.98
C SER A 33 7.68 14.12 -13.82
N VAL A 34 6.77 14.33 -14.79
CA VAL A 34 5.47 13.63 -14.82
C VAL A 34 5.64 12.12 -14.86
N ALA A 35 6.69 11.62 -15.53
CA ALA A 35 7.00 10.19 -15.60
C ALA A 35 7.38 9.63 -14.22
N GLU A 36 8.20 10.35 -13.44
CA GLU A 36 8.55 9.96 -12.07
C GLU A 36 7.34 9.94 -11.15
N LEU A 37 6.48 10.96 -11.22
CA LEU A 37 5.25 11.02 -10.41
C LEU A 37 4.27 9.89 -10.77
N THR A 38 4.15 9.55 -12.05
CA THR A 38 3.32 8.44 -12.51
C THR A 38 3.85 7.11 -11.98
N ARG A 39 5.17 6.89 -12.07
CA ARG A 39 5.82 5.69 -11.52
C ARG A 39 5.65 5.61 -10.00
N LEU A 40 5.80 6.72 -9.29
CA LEU A 40 5.61 6.80 -7.85
C LEU A 40 4.21 6.33 -7.45
N ARG A 41 3.16 6.85 -8.11
CA ARG A 41 1.78 6.44 -7.86
C ARG A 41 1.56 4.94 -8.09
N HIS A 42 2.11 4.40 -9.17
CA HIS A 42 2.03 2.96 -9.45
C HIS A 42 2.68 2.12 -8.34
N LEU A 43 3.89 2.51 -7.91
CA LEU A 43 4.60 1.83 -6.82
C LEU A 43 3.85 1.92 -5.49
N GLU A 44 3.24 3.07 -5.16
CA GLU A 44 2.41 3.21 -3.97
C GLU A 44 1.20 2.27 -3.99
N GLU A 45 0.56 2.12 -5.15
CA GLU A 45 -0.58 1.22 -5.32
C GLU A 45 -0.18 -0.26 -5.23
N GLU A 46 0.92 -0.65 -5.87
CA GLU A 46 1.48 -2.00 -5.76
C GLU A 46 1.88 -2.32 -4.32
N ASN A 47 2.56 -1.40 -3.64
CA ASN A 47 2.96 -1.56 -2.25
C ASN A 47 1.74 -1.75 -1.33
N ARG A 48 0.67 -0.98 -1.56
CA ARG A 48 -0.60 -1.16 -0.84
C ARG A 48 -1.18 -2.56 -1.05
N LYS A 49 -1.25 -3.04 -2.29
CA LYS A 49 -1.75 -4.39 -2.62
C LYS A 49 -0.89 -5.48 -1.97
N LEU A 50 0.43 -5.35 -2.05
CA LEU A 50 1.38 -6.29 -1.45
C LEU A 50 1.25 -6.35 0.08
N LYS A 51 1.09 -5.19 0.74
CA LYS A 51 0.86 -5.13 2.19
C LYS A 51 -0.42 -5.83 2.60
N GLN A 52 -1.50 -5.65 1.84
CA GLN A 52 -2.77 -6.33 2.10
C GLN A 52 -2.61 -7.86 2.00
N ILE A 53 -2.07 -8.34 0.87
CA ILE A 53 -1.86 -9.78 0.65
C ILE A 53 -0.94 -10.37 1.73
N PHE A 54 0.13 -9.65 2.10
CA PHE A 54 1.03 -10.11 3.15
C PHE A 54 0.34 -10.21 4.51
N ALA A 55 -0.52 -9.24 4.86
CA ALA A 55 -1.28 -9.28 6.10
C ALA A 55 -2.23 -10.49 6.12
N ASP A 56 -2.98 -10.71 5.04
CA ASP A 56 -3.92 -11.82 4.91
C ASP A 56 -3.18 -13.17 5.02
N LEU A 57 -2.09 -13.35 4.26
CA LEU A 57 -1.26 -14.56 4.32
C LEU A 57 -0.60 -14.77 5.69
N SER A 58 -0.25 -13.69 6.39
CA SER A 58 0.33 -13.78 7.73
C SER A 58 -0.67 -14.27 8.75
N LEU A 59 -1.92 -13.79 8.66
CA LEU A 59 -3.03 -14.24 9.51
C LEU A 59 -3.35 -15.72 9.26
N ASP A 60 -3.46 -16.12 7.99
CA ASP A 60 -3.68 -17.52 7.62
C ASP A 60 -2.56 -18.43 8.14
N ASN A 61 -1.30 -18.02 7.97
CA ASN A 61 -0.15 -18.75 8.50
C ASN A 61 -0.20 -18.88 10.02
N GLN A 62 -0.58 -17.81 10.74
CA GLN A 62 -0.75 -17.87 12.19
C GLN A 62 -1.82 -18.88 12.59
N ALA A 63 -3.00 -18.81 11.97
CA ALA A 63 -4.11 -19.73 12.24
C ALA A 63 -3.70 -21.20 12.01
N ILE A 64 -3.02 -21.49 10.89
CA ILE A 64 -2.53 -22.84 10.58
C ILE A 64 -1.54 -23.32 11.65
N LYS A 65 -0.55 -22.49 12.02
CA LYS A 65 0.45 -22.84 13.04
C LYS A 65 -0.20 -23.10 14.39
N GLU A 66 -1.22 -22.33 14.77
CA GLU A 66 -1.96 -22.56 16.02
C GLU A 66 -2.72 -23.90 16.01
N ILE A 67 -3.39 -24.23 14.91
CA ILE A 67 -4.09 -25.51 14.78
C ILE A 67 -3.10 -26.68 14.88
N LEU A 68 -1.96 -26.59 14.19
CA LEU A 68 -0.92 -27.63 14.25
C LEU A 68 -0.36 -27.79 15.65
N ARG A 69 -0.08 -26.69 16.35
CA ARG A 69 0.38 -26.70 17.74
C ARG A 69 -0.64 -27.36 18.68
N LYS A 70 -1.94 -27.14 18.46
CA LYS A 70 -3.02 -27.79 19.23
C LYS A 70 -3.18 -29.29 18.91
N LYS A 71 -2.92 -29.73 17.66
CA LYS A 71 -3.02 -31.15 17.27
C LYS A 71 -1.86 -32.01 17.77
N GLN A 72 -0.65 -31.48 17.89
CA GLN A 72 0.53 -32.22 18.39
C GLN A 72 0.32 -32.94 19.74
N PRO A 73 -0.28 -32.33 20.79
CA PRO A 73 -0.54 -33.03 22.05
C PRO A 73 -1.60 -34.13 21.93
N ALA A 74 -2.56 -34.03 20.99
CA ALA A 74 -3.54 -35.10 20.75
C ALA A 74 -2.89 -36.34 20.11
N LEU A 75 -2.02 -36.14 19.11
CA LEU A 75 -1.31 -37.24 18.43
C LEU A 75 -0.36 -37.99 19.38
N ARG A 76 0.26 -37.29 20.34
CA ARG A 76 1.12 -37.90 21.39
C ARG A 76 0.34 -38.71 22.43
N ARG A 77 -0.94 -38.41 22.66
CA ARG A 77 -1.80 -39.18 23.61
C ARG A 77 -2.30 -40.46 22.96
N ASP A 78 -2.68 -40.37 21.69
CA ASP A 78 -3.23 -41.46 20.89
C ASP A 78 -2.19 -42.53 20.49
N THR A 79 -0.90 -42.18 20.54
CA THR A 79 0.23 -43.12 20.36
C THR A 79 0.62 -43.82 21.66
N ARG A 80 0.35 -43.23 22.83
CA ARG A 80 0.59 -43.87 24.13
C ARG A 80 -0.46 -44.91 24.48
N GLN A 81 -1.71 -44.74 24.03
CA GLN A 81 -2.81 -45.67 24.33
C GLN A 81 -2.85 -46.91 23.42
N ARG A 82 -2.16 -46.89 22.27
CA ARG A 82 -2.11 -48.03 21.32
C ARG A 82 -0.95 -49.00 21.55
N GLY A 83 -0.08 -48.74 22.53
CA GLY A 83 1.09 -49.56 22.85
C GLY A 83 0.98 -50.34 24.17
N ALA A 84 -0.23 -50.53 24.71
CA ALA A 84 -0.50 -51.32 25.91
C ALA A 84 -1.37 -52.52 25.56
#